data_AF-E9I2L2-F1
#
_entry.id   AF-E9I2L2-F1
#
_cell.length_a   1.000
_cell.length_b   1.000
_cell.length_c   1.000
_cell.angle_alpha   90.00
_cell.angle_beta   90.00
_cell.angle_gamma   90.00
#
_symmetry.space_group_name_H-M   'P 1'
#
loop_
_entity.id
_entity.type
_entity.pdbx_description
1 polymer ?
#
loop_
_entity_poly.entity_id
_entity_poly.type
_entity_poly.pdbx_seq_one_letter_code
_entity_poly.pdbx_strand_id
1 'polypeptide(L)'
;MEAFSAGADISMICQFGVGFYSAYLIADKVTVHSKHNDDEQYVWESSAGCSFTIKPDHGEHMSRGTKIILHLKEDPMDYLEEKKVKEVVKKNSQFICYPIKLLRDKKVSDDEAKEEEKKEENEEKPKVEDVGEDEETDKEAGKKKKKTIKEKYSADEELNKTKPVWTRNPDDISQKEYGEF
;
A
#
# COMPACT_ATOMS: atom_id res chain seq x y z
N MET A 1 -30.35 1.52 9.59
CA MET A 1 -29.95 1.34 11.00
C MET A 1 -30.23 -0.10 11.47
N GLU A 2 -30.09 -1.09 10.57
CA GLU A 2 -30.52 -2.49 10.80
C GLU A 2 -29.36 -3.46 11.08
N ALA A 3 -28.11 -2.99 11.05
CA ALA A 3 -26.94 -3.84 11.32
C ALA A 3 -26.80 -4.23 12.81
N PHE A 4 -27.54 -3.59 13.73
CA PHE A 4 -27.43 -3.86 15.17
C PHE A 4 -28.10 -5.18 15.61
N SER A 5 -28.93 -5.82 14.78
CA SER A 5 -29.72 -6.99 15.22
C SER A 5 -29.04 -8.35 14.99
N ALA A 6 -27.88 -8.39 14.33
CA ALA A 6 -27.33 -9.63 13.79
C ALA A 6 -26.17 -10.23 14.58
N GLY A 7 -26.05 -10.00 15.90
CA GLY A 7 -25.11 -10.72 16.78
C GLY A 7 -23.65 -10.78 16.31
N ALA A 8 -23.27 -9.93 15.37
CA ALA A 8 -21.98 -9.89 14.74
C ALA A 8 -21.14 -8.89 15.53
N ASP A 9 -19.89 -9.25 15.82
CA ASP A 9 -18.86 -8.35 16.33
C ASP A 9 -18.56 -7.26 15.28
N ILE A 10 -19.49 -6.33 15.12
CA ILE A 10 -19.39 -5.22 14.19
C ILE A 10 -18.60 -4.13 14.92
N SER A 11 -17.28 -4.20 14.77
CA SER A 11 -16.36 -3.13 15.17
C SER A 11 -16.47 -1.95 14.19
N MET A 12 -17.59 -1.23 14.24
CA MET A 12 -17.80 0.00 13.49
C MET A 12 -17.31 1.20 14.29
N ILE A 13 -16.48 2.03 13.66
CA ILE A 13 -15.97 3.29 14.21
C ILE A 13 -16.67 4.48 13.55
N CYS A 14 -16.63 5.65 14.21
CA CYS A 14 -17.07 6.94 13.68
C CYS A 14 -18.59 7.08 13.42
N GLN A 15 -19.39 7.12 14.50
CA GLN A 15 -20.84 7.35 14.46
C GLN A 15 -21.28 8.80 14.16
N PHE A 16 -20.37 9.78 14.18
CA PHE A 16 -20.72 11.21 14.06
C PHE A 16 -21.09 11.64 12.63
N GLY A 17 -20.65 10.90 11.60
CA GLY A 17 -20.93 11.24 10.20
C GLY A 17 -20.21 12.47 9.64
N VAL A 18 -19.38 13.16 10.44
CA VAL A 18 -18.66 14.38 10.01
C VAL A 18 -17.21 14.12 9.56
N GLY A 19 -16.65 12.95 9.86
CA GLY A 19 -15.24 12.64 9.62
C GLY A 19 -14.81 12.76 8.16
N PHE A 20 -15.72 12.47 7.22
CA PHE A 20 -15.46 12.58 5.79
C PHE A 20 -15.04 14.00 5.37
N TYR A 21 -15.66 15.03 5.96
CA TYR A 21 -15.39 16.42 5.59
C TYR A 21 -14.01 16.92 6.04
N SER A 22 -13.32 16.18 6.92
CA SER A 22 -11.93 16.49 7.28
C SER A 22 -10.96 16.40 6.09
N ALA A 23 -11.34 15.69 5.02
CA ALA A 23 -10.57 15.63 3.77
C ALA A 23 -10.33 17.04 3.16
N TYR A 24 -11.29 17.96 3.33
CA TYR A 24 -11.19 19.32 2.80
C TYR A 24 -10.21 20.23 3.56
N LEU A 25 -9.63 19.75 4.66
CA LEU A 25 -8.50 20.44 5.30
C LEU A 25 -7.30 20.49 4.34
N ILE A 26 -7.03 19.38 3.65
CA ILE A 26 -5.88 19.22 2.75
C ILE A 26 -6.22 19.24 1.26
N ALA A 27 -7.48 18.97 0.89
CA ALA A 27 -7.93 18.91 -0.50
C ALA A 27 -8.86 20.07 -0.86
N ASP A 28 -8.74 20.58 -2.09
CA ASP A 28 -9.69 21.56 -2.67
C ASP A 28 -10.91 20.88 -3.27
N LYS A 29 -10.74 19.68 -3.80
CA LYS A 29 -11.80 18.88 -4.40
C LYS A 29 -11.66 17.42 -4.00
N VAL A 30 -12.80 16.79 -3.74
CA VAL A 30 -12.89 15.36 -3.46
C VAL A 30 -13.83 14.72 -4.47
N THR A 31 -13.36 13.66 -5.10
CA THR A 31 -14.14 12.84 -6.02
C THR A 31 -14.21 11.42 -5.45
N VAL A 32 -15.42 10.89 -5.32
CA VAL A 32 -15.70 9.58 -4.74
C VAL A 32 -16.38 8.74 -5.79
N HIS A 33 -15.69 7.70 -6.23
CA HIS A 33 -16.27 6.65 -7.07
C HIS A 33 -16.74 5.55 -6.14
N SER A 34 -17.98 5.09 -6.26
CA SER A 34 -18.49 4.00 -5.42
C SER A 34 -19.30 3.02 -6.25
N LYS A 35 -19.13 1.73 -5.93
CA LYS A 35 -19.90 0.62 -6.49
C LYS A 35 -20.38 -0.27 -5.35
N HIS A 36 -21.70 -0.30 -5.17
CA HIS A 36 -22.36 -1.30 -4.34
C HIS A 36 -22.71 -2.54 -5.17
N ASN A 37 -22.94 -3.71 -4.56
CA ASN A 37 -23.35 -4.89 -5.33
C ASN A 37 -24.76 -4.71 -5.93
N ASP A 38 -25.63 -3.97 -5.23
CA ASP A 38 -27.05 -3.83 -5.56
C ASP A 38 -27.36 -2.64 -6.47
N ASP A 39 -26.36 -1.86 -6.88
CA ASP A 39 -26.53 -0.67 -7.72
C ASP A 39 -25.37 -0.51 -8.71
N GLU A 40 -25.49 0.41 -9.66
CA GLU A 40 -24.44 0.75 -10.62
C GLU A 40 -23.29 1.55 -9.98
N GLN A 41 -22.26 1.83 -10.77
CA GLN A 41 -21.13 2.66 -10.33
C GLN A 41 -21.50 4.14 -10.50
N TYR A 42 -21.30 4.93 -9.44
CA TYR A 42 -21.54 6.37 -9.48
C TYR A 42 -20.31 7.15 -9.04
N VAL A 43 -20.20 8.36 -9.57
CA VAL A 43 -19.22 9.36 -9.18
C VAL A 43 -19.93 10.48 -8.43
N TRP A 44 -19.50 10.70 -7.20
CA TRP A 44 -19.83 11.87 -6.41
C TRP A 44 -18.65 12.85 -6.45
N GLU A 45 -18.91 14.13 -6.70
CA GLU A 45 -17.87 15.17 -6.71
C GLU A 45 -18.32 16.41 -5.95
N SER A 46 -17.43 16.97 -5.12
CA SER A 46 -17.62 18.26 -4.46
C SER A 46 -16.31 18.95 -4.10
N SER A 47 -16.32 20.28 -4.17
CA SER A 47 -15.21 21.18 -3.87
C SER A 47 -15.42 21.97 -2.57
N ALA A 48 -15.89 21.31 -1.50
CA ALA A 48 -16.19 21.90 -0.20
C ALA A 48 -17.25 23.03 -0.19
N GLY A 49 -17.97 23.23 -1.30
CA GLY A 49 -19.08 24.19 -1.37
C GLY A 49 -20.37 23.64 -0.76
N CYS A 50 -21.45 24.42 -0.85
CA CYS A 50 -22.79 23.99 -0.42
C CYS A 50 -23.48 23.00 -1.38
N SER A 51 -22.77 22.48 -2.39
CA SER A 51 -23.35 21.57 -3.38
C SER A 51 -22.38 20.45 -3.76
N PHE A 52 -22.96 19.38 -4.27
CA PHE A 52 -22.27 18.23 -4.82
C PHE A 52 -23.00 17.76 -6.07
N THR A 53 -22.32 17.01 -6.92
CA THR A 53 -22.93 16.38 -8.09
C THR A 53 -22.77 14.88 -8.03
N ILE A 54 -23.76 14.14 -8.56
CA ILE A 54 -23.73 12.69 -8.71
C ILE A 54 -23.97 12.37 -10.18
N LYS A 55 -23.13 11.53 -10.77
CA LYS A 55 -23.24 11.09 -12.16
C LYS A 55 -22.95 9.59 -12.26
N PRO A 56 -23.57 8.87 -13.21
CA PRO A 56 -23.13 7.52 -13.55
C PRO A 56 -21.65 7.51 -13.94
N ASP A 57 -20.91 6.51 -13.49
CA ASP A 57 -19.50 6.35 -13.83
C ASP A 57 -19.33 5.45 -15.06
N HIS A 58 -18.55 5.92 -16.04
CA HIS A 58 -18.19 5.17 -17.23
C HIS A 58 -16.68 4.91 -17.31
N GLY A 59 -15.95 5.20 -16.23
CA GLY A 59 -14.51 4.98 -16.13
C GLY A 59 -14.11 3.54 -15.85
N GLU A 60 -13.05 3.38 -15.08
CA GLU A 60 -12.54 2.08 -14.65
C GLU A 60 -13.60 1.30 -13.85
N HIS A 61 -13.93 0.09 -14.31
CA HIS A 61 -14.95 -0.73 -13.68
C HIS A 61 -14.46 -1.31 -12.35
N MET A 62 -15.11 -0.92 -11.25
CA MET A 62 -14.89 -1.48 -9.93
C MET A 62 -15.89 -2.61 -9.68
N SER A 63 -15.44 -3.73 -9.10
CA SER A 63 -16.35 -4.83 -8.73
C SER A 63 -17.17 -4.49 -7.49
N ARG A 64 -16.54 -3.88 -6.47
CA ARG A 64 -17.16 -3.45 -5.21
C ARG A 64 -16.25 -2.44 -4.50
N GLY A 65 -16.85 -1.53 -3.74
CA GLY A 65 -16.15 -0.64 -2.82
C GLY A 65 -16.14 0.81 -3.29
N THR A 66 -15.14 1.55 -2.83
CA THR A 66 -15.08 3.00 -3.04
C THR A 66 -13.63 3.43 -3.30
N LYS A 67 -13.45 4.28 -4.30
CA LYS A 67 -12.18 4.95 -4.62
C LYS A 67 -12.35 6.45 -4.34
N ILE A 68 -11.50 6.98 -3.46
CA ILE A 68 -11.51 8.39 -3.07
C ILE A 68 -10.30 9.05 -3.72
N ILE A 69 -10.56 10.11 -4.49
CA ILE A 69 -9.55 10.93 -5.13
C ILE A 69 -9.53 12.27 -4.40
N LEU A 70 -8.38 12.59 -3.83
CA LEU A 70 -8.12 13.84 -3.14
C LEU A 70 -7.31 14.76 -4.06
N HIS A 71 -7.92 15.86 -4.50
CA HIS A 71 -7.20 16.92 -5.19
C HIS A 71 -6.60 17.84 -4.15
N LEU A 72 -5.33 17.59 -3.81
CA LEU A 72 -4.60 18.34 -2.79
C LEU A 72 -4.43 19.81 -3.17
N LYS A 73 -4.46 20.67 -2.14
CA LYS A 73 -4.06 22.08 -2.23
C LYS A 73 -2.56 22.21 -2.54
N GLU A 74 -2.12 23.40 -2.92
CA GLU A 74 -0.70 23.69 -3.19
C GLU A 74 0.18 23.63 -1.93
N ASP A 75 -0.35 23.98 -0.75
CA ASP A 75 0.40 24.00 0.51
C ASP A 75 0.76 22.60 1.06
N PRO A 76 -0.18 21.63 1.20
CA PRO A 76 0.07 20.33 1.82
C PRO A 76 0.70 19.31 0.85
N MET A 77 1.71 19.69 0.08
CA MET A 77 2.41 18.76 -0.83
C MET A 77 3.24 17.70 -0.09
N ASP A 78 3.59 17.95 1.17
CA ASP A 78 4.29 17.00 2.03
C ASP A 78 3.57 15.64 2.17
N TYR A 79 2.25 15.60 1.98
CA TYR A 79 1.47 14.35 2.03
C TYR A 79 1.67 13.46 0.80
N LEU A 80 2.33 13.95 -0.25
CA LEU A 80 2.79 13.12 -1.37
C LEU A 80 4.12 12.41 -1.05
N GLU A 81 4.84 12.85 -0.03
CA GLU A 81 6.07 12.20 0.39
C GLU A 81 5.79 10.89 1.12
N GLU A 82 6.46 9.83 0.69
CA GLU A 82 6.34 8.49 1.26
C GLU A 82 6.57 8.49 2.79
N LYS A 83 7.60 9.21 3.24
CA LYS A 83 7.97 9.28 4.66
C LYS A 83 6.83 9.84 5.50
N LYS A 84 6.17 10.89 5.02
CA LYS A 84 5.07 11.55 5.74
C LYS A 84 3.85 10.64 5.84
N VAL A 85 3.48 9.98 4.73
CA VAL A 85 2.36 9.02 4.72
C VAL A 85 2.62 7.87 5.70
N LYS A 86 3.82 7.29 5.68
CA LYS A 86 4.21 6.22 6.61
C LYS A 86 4.14 6.65 8.07
N GLU A 87 4.60 7.85 8.40
CA GLU A 87 4.53 8.41 9.75
C GLU A 87 3.08 8.55 10.22
N VAL A 88 2.20 9.11 9.37
CA VAL A 88 0.79 9.33 9.68
C VAL A 88 0.05 8.00 9.88
N VAL A 89 0.28 7.02 9.00
CA VAL A 89 -0.32 5.68 9.10
C VAL A 89 0.16 4.97 10.36
N LYS A 90 1.46 5.02 10.66
CA LYS A 90 2.02 4.41 11.87
C LYS A 90 1.47 5.04 13.15
N LYS A 91 1.23 6.36 13.16
CA LYS A 91 0.71 7.05 14.35
C LYS A 91 -0.79 6.82 14.59
N ASN A 92 -1.60 6.77 13.53
CA ASN A 92 -3.07 6.83 13.65
C ASN A 92 -3.79 5.55 13.22
N SER A 93 -3.12 4.63 12.52
CA SER A 93 -3.77 3.49 11.87
C SER A 93 -2.96 2.19 11.97
N GLN A 94 -2.01 2.11 12.91
CA GLN A 94 -1.15 0.92 13.08
C GLN A 94 -1.92 -0.35 13.41
N PHE A 95 -2.99 -0.26 14.19
CA PHE A 95 -3.73 -1.44 14.69
C PHE A 95 -5.07 -1.67 13.99
N ILE A 96 -5.23 -1.14 12.77
CA ILE A 96 -6.38 -1.45 11.93
C ILE A 96 -6.32 -2.93 11.51
N CYS A 97 -7.44 -3.63 11.61
CA CYS A 97 -7.53 -5.07 11.35
C CYS A 97 -7.36 -5.45 9.86
N TYR A 98 -7.47 -4.48 8.97
CA TYR A 98 -7.32 -4.66 7.53
C TYR A 98 -5.93 -4.22 7.06
N PRO A 99 -5.32 -4.92 6.09
CA PRO A 99 -4.00 -4.57 5.57
C PRO A 99 -4.03 -3.23 4.83
N ILE A 100 -3.14 -2.32 5.21
CA ILE A 100 -2.94 -1.02 4.58
C ILE A 100 -1.72 -1.13 3.66
N LYS A 101 -1.97 -1.00 2.36
CA LYS A 101 -0.94 -1.07 1.33
C LYS A 101 -0.63 0.31 0.78
N LEU A 102 0.66 0.60 0.59
CA LEU A 102 1.13 1.82 -0.07
C LEU A 102 1.74 1.45 -1.44
N LEU A 103 1.19 2.04 -2.49
CA LEU A 103 1.71 1.90 -3.85
C LEU A 103 2.93 2.81 -4.03
N ARG A 104 4.07 2.25 -4.42
CA ARG A 104 5.32 3.01 -4.64
C ARG A 104 5.88 2.85 -6.05
N ASP A 105 6.32 3.96 -6.63
CA ASP A 105 7.17 3.96 -7.83
C ASP A 105 8.63 3.69 -7.41
N LYS A 106 9.11 2.43 -7.44
CA LYS A 106 10.54 2.15 -7.19
C LYS A 106 11.34 2.60 -8.43
N LYS A 107 12.22 3.59 -8.27
CA LYS A 107 13.25 3.93 -9.26
C LYS A 107 14.53 3.17 -8.90
N VAL A 108 14.76 2.02 -9.53
CA VAL A 108 16.05 1.32 -9.37
C VAL A 108 17.14 2.15 -10.07
N SER A 109 18.09 2.65 -9.28
CA SER A 109 19.38 3.14 -9.76
C SER A 109 20.40 2.01 -9.59
N ASP A 110 21.28 1.84 -10.56
CA ASP A 110 22.19 0.69 -10.78
C ASP A 110 23.12 0.32 -9.60
N ASP A 111 23.20 1.15 -8.55
CA ASP A 111 23.96 0.86 -7.34
C ASP A 111 23.24 -0.09 -6.36
N GLU A 112 21.90 -0.07 -6.29
CA GLU A 112 21.14 -0.98 -5.41
C GLU A 112 20.97 -2.39 -5.99
N ALA A 113 21.02 -2.53 -7.32
CA ALA A 113 20.95 -3.84 -7.99
C ALA A 113 22.15 -4.73 -7.61
N LYS A 114 23.32 -4.13 -7.36
CA LYS A 114 24.51 -4.86 -6.90
C LYS A 114 24.48 -5.24 -5.43
N GLU A 115 23.70 -4.54 -4.60
CA GLU A 115 23.52 -4.92 -3.19
C GLU A 115 22.51 -6.05 -3.00
N GLU A 116 21.47 -6.12 -3.84
CA GLU A 116 20.52 -7.25 -3.83
C GLU A 116 21.20 -8.54 -4.36
N GLU A 117 21.97 -8.49 -5.45
CA GLU A 117 22.73 -9.67 -5.95
C GLU A 117 23.78 -10.17 -4.92
N LYS A 118 24.47 -9.28 -4.20
CA LYS A 118 25.43 -9.68 -3.16
C LYS A 118 24.80 -10.28 -1.92
N LYS A 119 23.53 -10.00 -1.64
CA LYS A 119 22.82 -10.60 -0.51
C LYS A 119 22.29 -11.99 -0.84
N GLU A 120 21.87 -12.24 -2.08
CA GLU A 120 21.45 -13.59 -2.50
C GLU A 120 22.64 -14.55 -2.64
N GLU A 121 23.82 -14.09 -3.10
CA GLU A 121 24.96 -14.99 -3.31
C GLU A 121 25.66 -15.48 -2.03
N ASN A 122 25.34 -14.91 -0.86
CA ASN A 122 26.01 -15.24 0.41
C ASN A 122 25.23 -16.24 1.30
N GLU A 123 24.04 -16.69 0.90
CA GLU A 123 23.24 -17.67 1.69
C GLU A 123 23.21 -19.10 1.11
N GLU A 124 23.73 -19.37 -0.09
CA GLU A 124 23.81 -20.74 -0.62
C GLU A 124 25.25 -21.20 -0.93
N LYS A 125 25.92 -21.75 0.07
CA LYS A 125 26.86 -22.87 -0.13
C LYS A 125 26.80 -23.86 1.03
N PRO A 126 26.41 -25.13 0.80
CA PRO A 126 27.07 -26.24 1.45
C PRO A 126 28.16 -26.81 0.53
N LYS A 127 29.26 -27.18 1.18
CA LYS A 127 30.53 -27.69 0.67
C LYS A 127 30.43 -29.20 0.38
N VAL A 128 30.73 -29.65 -0.85
CA VAL A 128 31.18 -31.03 -1.14
C VAL A 128 32.24 -31.00 -2.24
N GLU A 129 33.37 -31.66 -1.94
CA GLU A 129 34.52 -31.95 -2.79
C GLU A 129 34.16 -33.02 -3.84
N ASP A 130 34.62 -32.89 -5.10
CA ASP A 130 35.57 -33.82 -5.77
C ASP A 130 35.75 -33.48 -7.29
N VAL A 131 37.02 -33.22 -7.66
CA VAL A 131 37.82 -33.43 -8.89
C VAL A 131 37.19 -33.49 -10.32
N GLY A 132 37.83 -32.74 -11.25
CA GLY A 132 38.09 -33.19 -12.64
C GLY A 132 38.07 -32.12 -13.76
N GLU A 133 39.26 -31.82 -14.33
CA GLU A 133 39.67 -31.36 -15.71
C GLU A 133 38.58 -31.06 -16.78
N ASP A 134 38.67 -30.15 -17.77
CA ASP A 134 39.79 -29.52 -18.50
C ASP A 134 39.29 -28.43 -19.51
N GLU A 135 40.24 -27.62 -20.03
CA GLU A 135 40.31 -26.87 -21.31
C GLU A 135 39.46 -25.61 -21.68
N GLU A 136 40.16 -24.45 -21.66
CA GLU A 136 40.36 -23.38 -22.67
C GLU A 136 39.42 -23.18 -23.90
N THR A 137 38.94 -21.93 -24.14
CA THR A 137 39.22 -21.10 -25.35
C THR A 137 38.37 -19.80 -25.49
N ASP A 138 39.05 -18.66 -25.32
CA ASP A 138 39.11 -17.42 -26.14
C ASP A 138 37.98 -17.01 -27.14
N LYS A 139 37.41 -15.78 -27.00
CA LYS A 139 37.42 -14.65 -27.99
C LYS A 139 36.29 -13.60 -27.87
N GLU A 140 36.76 -12.36 -27.64
CA GLU A 140 36.39 -11.03 -28.16
C GLU A 140 35.06 -10.71 -28.92
N ALA A 141 34.65 -9.45 -28.70
CA ALA A 141 33.98 -8.51 -29.62
C ALA A 141 32.43 -8.33 -29.56
N GLY A 142 32.03 -7.30 -28.82
CA GLY A 142 31.14 -6.23 -29.31
C GLY A 142 29.64 -6.53 -29.41
N LYS A 143 28.83 -6.02 -28.48
CA LYS A 143 27.40 -5.79 -28.74
C LYS A 143 26.75 -4.75 -27.81
N LYS A 144 26.40 -3.61 -28.44
CA LYS A 144 25.23 -2.75 -28.19
C LYS A 144 25.11 -2.12 -26.80
N LYS A 145 25.27 -0.78 -26.76
CA LYS A 145 24.67 0.11 -25.75
C LYS A 145 23.21 -0.30 -25.53
N LYS A 146 22.92 -1.03 -24.45
CA LYS A 146 21.55 -1.27 -23.98
C LYS A 146 20.98 0.10 -23.61
N LYS A 147 19.96 0.55 -24.33
CA LYS A 147 19.13 1.67 -23.89
C LYS A 147 18.52 1.25 -22.56
N THR A 148 18.92 1.92 -21.49
CA THR A 148 18.42 1.73 -20.13
C THR A 148 16.90 1.96 -20.13
N ILE A 149 16.14 0.87 -20.12
CA ILE A 149 14.70 0.90 -19.86
C ILE A 149 14.57 1.08 -18.35
N LYS A 150 14.14 2.27 -17.93
CA LYS A 150 13.72 2.51 -16.53
C LYS A 150 12.37 1.85 -16.36
N GLU A 151 12.38 0.59 -15.96
CA GLU A 151 11.16 -0.15 -15.68
C GLU A 151 10.62 0.33 -14.33
N LYS A 152 9.55 1.14 -14.38
CA LYS A 152 8.82 1.54 -13.18
C LYS A 152 7.93 0.36 -12.78
N TYR A 153 8.34 -0.39 -11.78
CA TYR A 153 7.45 -1.32 -11.12
C TYR A 153 6.81 -0.62 -9.92
N SER A 154 5.48 -0.72 -9.85
CA SER A 154 4.74 -0.31 -8.68
C SER A 154 4.67 -1.49 -7.71
N ALA A 155 5.28 -1.36 -6.53
CA ALA A 155 5.26 -2.39 -5.50
C ALA A 155 4.32 -2.00 -4.36
N ASP A 156 3.51 -2.95 -3.90
CA ASP A 156 2.66 -2.80 -2.72
C ASP A 156 3.48 -3.08 -1.46
N GLU A 157 3.64 -2.08 -0.59
CA GLU A 157 4.21 -2.27 0.74
C GLU A 157 3.10 -2.25 1.81
N GLU A 158 3.02 -3.31 2.61
CA GLU A 158 2.12 -3.36 3.77
C GLU A 158 2.72 -2.60 4.96
N LEU A 159 1.99 -1.60 5.46
CA LEU A 159 2.46 -0.67 6.50
C LEU A 159 2.12 -1.13 7.93
N ASN A 160 1.06 -1.90 8.13
CA ASN A 160 0.50 -2.25 9.44
C ASN A 160 0.68 -3.73 9.81
N LYS A 161 1.92 -4.23 9.73
CA LYS A 161 2.23 -5.63 10.05
C LYS A 161 2.05 -5.99 11.53
N THR A 162 2.18 -5.01 12.43
CA THR A 162 2.04 -5.20 13.88
C THR A 162 0.58 -5.35 14.26
N LYS A 163 0.18 -6.54 14.70
CA LYS A 163 -1.20 -6.83 15.11
C LYS A 163 -1.40 -6.55 16.61
N PRO A 164 -2.57 -6.04 17.02
CA PRO A 164 -2.84 -5.72 18.42
C PRO A 164 -2.98 -6.99 19.27
N VAL A 165 -2.05 -7.20 20.21
CA VAL A 165 -2.04 -8.38 21.08
C VAL A 165 -3.21 -8.42 22.07
N TRP A 166 -3.72 -7.27 22.50
CA TRP A 166 -4.83 -7.17 23.47
C TRP A 166 -6.19 -7.65 22.93
N THR A 167 -6.29 -7.93 21.62
CA THR A 167 -7.50 -8.50 21.02
C THR A 167 -7.56 -10.03 21.12
N ARG A 168 -6.43 -10.66 21.48
CA ARG A 168 -6.31 -12.12 21.68
C ARG A 168 -6.55 -12.46 23.16
N ASN A 169 -6.89 -13.72 23.42
CA ASN A 169 -6.97 -14.23 24.78
C ASN A 169 -5.57 -14.20 25.43
N PRO A 170 -5.41 -13.66 26.66
CA PRO A 170 -4.11 -13.61 27.34
C PRO A 170 -3.38 -14.96 27.45
N ASP A 171 -4.12 -16.05 27.60
CA ASP A 171 -3.54 -17.40 27.71
C ASP A 171 -2.87 -17.88 26.41
N ASP A 172 -3.27 -17.31 25.26
CA ASP A 172 -2.75 -17.65 23.93
C ASP A 172 -1.57 -16.75 23.51
N ILE A 173 -1.06 -15.90 24.42
CA ILE A 173 0.02 -14.95 24.14
C ILE A 173 1.29 -15.42 24.84
N SER A 174 2.29 -15.82 24.05
CA SER A 174 3.60 -16.18 24.59
C SER A 174 4.40 -14.95 25.01
N GLN A 175 5.33 -15.13 25.96
CA GLN A 175 6.24 -14.05 26.40
C GLN A 175 7.10 -13.48 25.24
N LYS A 176 7.37 -14.31 24.22
CA LYS A 176 8.11 -13.89 23.03
C LYS A 176 7.27 -12.96 22.16
N GLU A 177 6.03 -13.35 21.84
CA GLU A 177 5.10 -12.50 21.08
C GLU A 177 4.82 -11.17 21.80
N TYR A 178 4.70 -11.19 23.13
CA TYR A 178 4.52 -9.98 23.93
C TYR A 178 5.77 -9.08 23.92
N GLY A 179 6.98 -9.65 23.83
CA GLY A 179 8.22 -8.89 23.75
C GLY A 179 8.56 -8.35 22.35
N GLU A 180 8.03 -8.98 21.31
CA GLU A 180 8.14 -8.53 19.91
C GLU A 180 7.13 -7.42 19.56
N PHE A 181 6.08 -7.28 20.36
CA PHE A 181 5.06 -6.23 20.25
C PHE A 181 5.51 -4.90 20.87
#